data_AF-N1MMM5-F1
#
_entry.id   AF-N1MMM5-F1
#
_cell.length_a   1.000
_cell.length_b   1.000
_cell.length_c   1.000
_cell.angle_alpha   90.00
_cell.angle_beta   90.00
_cell.angle_gamma   90.00
#
_symmetry.space_group_name_H-M   'P 1'
#
loop_
_entity.id
_entity.type
_entity.pdbx_description
1 polymer ?
#
loop_
_entity_poly.entity_id
_entity_poly.type
_entity_poly.pdbx_seq_one_letter_code
_entity_poly.pdbx_strand_id
1 'polypeptide(L)'
;MKPPRAMLWLFHAGAAAATRQLLSIVIVTLTFAILSRHGLAGPLLVHTSSDRIAATPILAWFYLLTAFNFAMTRQALIEVTATRIRHVSRSISLIAPRQVIKNLRVVLCLATISQAILTLVPVPAAVMVTSVYLGFGATFAVVWPALMSIGVTYFGANALAAHHALVPGR
;
A
#
# COMPACT_ATOMS: atom_id res chain seq x y z
N MET A 1 20.91 15.78 -11.90
CA MET A 1 19.71 15.08 -11.38
C MET A 1 20.10 13.65 -10.99
N LYS A 2 20.23 13.34 -9.69
CA LYS A 2 20.32 11.95 -9.19
C LYS A 2 19.28 11.73 -8.06
N PRO A 3 17.98 11.51 -8.36
CA PRO A 3 16.97 11.45 -7.29
C PRO A 3 16.51 10.05 -6.80
N PRO A 4 16.36 8.99 -7.62
CA PRO A 4 15.47 7.88 -7.23
C PRO A 4 16.10 6.96 -6.18
N ARG A 5 17.41 6.70 -6.26
CA ARG A 5 18.10 5.83 -5.30
C ARG A 5 18.15 6.42 -3.90
N ALA A 6 18.29 7.74 -3.79
CA ALA A 6 18.31 8.43 -2.49
C ALA A 6 16.94 8.38 -1.81
N MET A 7 15.85 8.59 -2.55
CA MET A 7 14.49 8.48 -2.02
C MET A 7 14.10 7.04 -1.67
N LEU A 8 14.43 6.05 -2.51
CA LEU A 8 14.19 4.63 -2.22
C LEU A 8 14.98 4.14 -1.00
N TRP A 9 16.17 4.69 -0.78
CA TRP A 9 16.99 4.38 0.40
C TRP A 9 16.40 4.97 1.68
N LEU A 10 15.75 6.13 1.60
CA LEU A 10 15.07 6.76 2.74
C LEU A 10 13.83 5.96 3.17
N PHE A 11 13.14 5.30 2.25
CA PHE A 11 11.87 4.59 2.49
C PHE A 11 11.99 3.07 2.38
N HIS A 12 13.13 2.54 2.84
CA HIS A 12 13.44 1.12 2.71
C HIS A 12 12.43 0.21 3.44
N ALA A 13 11.93 0.62 4.62
CA ALA A 13 10.87 -0.12 5.33
C ALA A 13 9.60 -0.27 4.48
N GLY A 14 9.12 0.83 3.88
CA GLY A 14 7.97 0.79 2.99
C GLY A 14 8.19 -0.10 1.77
N ALA A 15 9.36 -0.01 1.13
CA ALA A 15 9.68 -0.84 -0.03
C ALA A 15 9.73 -2.34 0.32
N ALA A 16 10.38 -2.70 1.44
CA ALA A 16 10.47 -4.09 1.89
C ALA A 16 9.13 -4.66 2.36
N ALA A 17 8.26 -3.84 2.94
CA ALA A 17 6.91 -4.25 3.33
C ALA A 17 6.02 -4.43 2.09
N ALA A 18 6.10 -3.51 1.12
CA ALA A 18 5.37 -3.57 -0.14
C ALA A 18 5.72 -4.82 -0.98
N THR A 19 7.00 -5.20 -1.05
CA THR A 19 7.41 -6.41 -1.78
C THR A 19 6.88 -7.70 -1.15
N ARG A 20 6.83 -7.77 0.19
CA ARG A 20 6.22 -8.92 0.88
C ARG A 20 4.71 -8.97 0.68
N GLN A 21 4.07 -7.81 0.75
CA GLN A 21 2.65 -7.76 0.49
C GLN A 21 2.33 -8.14 -0.96
N LEU A 22 3.14 -7.73 -1.94
CA LEU A 22 2.99 -8.17 -3.33
C LEU A 22 2.99 -9.70 -3.43
N LEU A 23 3.94 -10.36 -2.77
CA LEU A 23 4.01 -11.82 -2.72
C LEU A 23 2.77 -12.43 -2.02
N SER A 24 2.32 -11.83 -0.92
CA SER A 24 1.10 -12.25 -0.23
C SER A 24 -0.15 -12.07 -1.09
N ILE A 25 -0.26 -10.98 -1.85
CA ILE A 25 -1.37 -10.72 -2.77
C ILE A 25 -1.39 -11.77 -3.87
N VAL A 26 -0.24 -12.12 -4.45
CA VAL A 26 -0.16 -13.19 -5.45
C VAL A 26 -0.69 -14.50 -4.89
N ILE A 27 -0.25 -14.89 -3.68
CA ILE A 27 -0.71 -16.11 -3.01
C ILE A 27 -2.22 -16.05 -2.77
N VAL A 28 -2.72 -14.99 -2.12
CA VAL A 28 -4.16 -14.83 -1.81
C VAL A 28 -5.01 -14.86 -3.07
N THR A 29 -4.58 -14.19 -4.14
CA THR A 29 -5.31 -14.15 -5.41
C THR A 29 -5.35 -15.52 -6.07
N LEU A 30 -4.23 -16.24 -6.11
CA LEU A 30 -4.16 -17.59 -6.66
C LEU A 30 -5.02 -18.56 -5.85
N THR A 31 -4.92 -18.52 -4.52
CA THR A 31 -5.75 -19.33 -3.63
C THR A 31 -7.23 -19.06 -3.87
N PHE A 32 -7.64 -17.79 -3.90
CA PHE A 32 -9.04 -17.43 -4.14
C PHE A 32 -9.52 -17.86 -5.54
N ALA A 33 -8.69 -17.72 -6.57
CA ALA A 33 -9.00 -18.19 -7.92
C ALA A 33 -9.18 -19.72 -7.97
N ILE A 34 -8.32 -20.48 -7.28
CA ILE A 34 -8.43 -21.94 -7.19
C ILE A 34 -9.71 -22.33 -6.44
N LEU A 35 -9.97 -21.73 -5.27
CA LEU A 35 -11.18 -22.04 -4.48
C LEU A 35 -12.46 -21.69 -5.25
N SER A 36 -12.48 -20.53 -5.92
CA SER A 36 -13.61 -20.11 -6.75
C SER A 36 -13.88 -21.09 -7.89
N ARG A 37 -12.82 -21.58 -8.55
CA ARG A 37 -12.94 -22.61 -9.61
C ARG A 37 -13.53 -23.93 -9.12
N HIS A 38 -13.30 -24.30 -7.86
CA HIS A 38 -13.85 -25.52 -7.26
C HIS A 38 -15.20 -25.31 -6.55
N GLY A 39 -15.79 -24.10 -6.65
CA GLY A 39 -17.06 -23.78 -5.99
C GLY A 39 -16.97 -23.64 -4.46
N LEU A 40 -15.76 -23.55 -3.91
CA LEU A 40 -15.49 -23.48 -2.46
C LEU A 40 -15.45 -22.04 -1.94
N ALA A 41 -15.37 -21.06 -2.83
CA ALA A 41 -15.44 -19.63 -2.51
C ALA A 41 -16.38 -18.90 -3.48
N GLY A 42 -16.81 -17.69 -3.09
CA GLY A 42 -17.56 -16.80 -3.97
C GLY A 42 -16.82 -16.47 -5.28
N PRO A 43 -17.48 -15.82 -6.24
CA PRO A 43 -16.84 -15.47 -7.51
C PRO A 43 -15.65 -14.53 -7.27
N LEU A 44 -14.60 -14.59 -8.10
CA LEU A 44 -13.47 -13.65 -7.98
C LEU A 44 -13.91 -12.21 -8.35
N LEU A 45 -14.88 -12.11 -9.25
CA LEU A 45 -15.41 -10.88 -9.82
C LEU A 45 -16.91 -10.78 -9.58
N VAL A 46 -17.40 -9.59 -9.30
CA VAL A 46 -18.83 -9.29 -9.14
C VAL A 46 -19.24 -8.27 -10.20
N HIS A 47 -20.42 -8.49 -10.80
CA HIS A 47 -21.05 -7.48 -11.64
C HIS A 47 -21.81 -6.52 -10.72
N THR A 48 -21.42 -5.26 -10.76
CA THR A 48 -22.13 -4.19 -10.03
C THR A 48 -23.41 -3.81 -10.76
N SER A 49 -24.33 -3.15 -10.08
CA SER A 49 -25.62 -2.68 -10.62
C SER A 49 -25.51 -1.77 -11.85
N SER A 50 -24.32 -1.25 -12.16
CA SER A 50 -23.99 -0.44 -13.34
C SER A 50 -23.31 -1.24 -14.45
N ASP A 51 -23.41 -2.58 -14.44
CA ASP A 51 -22.76 -3.49 -15.40
C ASP A 51 -21.23 -3.43 -15.39
N ARG A 52 -20.63 -2.90 -14.30
CA ARG A 52 -19.17 -2.84 -14.13
C ARG A 52 -18.66 -4.06 -13.38
N ILE A 53 -17.53 -4.57 -13.84
CA ILE A 53 -16.80 -5.67 -13.23
C ILE A 53 -15.94 -5.12 -12.08
N ALA A 54 -16.07 -5.68 -10.88
CA ALA A 54 -15.25 -5.34 -9.72
C ALA A 54 -14.72 -6.62 -9.04
N ALA A 55 -13.57 -6.54 -8.35
CA ALA A 55 -13.15 -7.62 -7.46
C ALA A 55 -14.19 -7.83 -6.34
N THR A 56 -14.28 -9.05 -5.83
CA THR A 56 -15.13 -9.29 -4.66
C THR A 56 -14.71 -8.45 -3.46
N PRO A 57 -15.67 -7.92 -2.68
CA PRO A 57 -15.38 -7.17 -1.47
C PRO A 57 -14.51 -7.96 -0.50
N ILE A 58 -14.76 -9.28 -0.40
CA ILE A 58 -13.99 -10.20 0.45
C ILE A 58 -12.50 -10.16 0.07
N LEU A 59 -12.18 -10.24 -1.22
CA LEU A 59 -10.80 -10.21 -1.71
C LEU A 59 -10.13 -8.86 -1.41
N ALA A 60 -10.84 -7.75 -1.60
CA ALA A 60 -10.34 -6.40 -1.28
C ALA A 60 -10.04 -6.24 0.23
N TRP A 61 -10.91 -6.78 1.10
CA TRP A 61 -10.68 -6.81 2.55
C TRP A 61 -9.47 -7.66 2.93
N PHE A 62 -9.27 -8.83 2.30
CA PHE A 62 -8.07 -9.64 2.52
C PHE A 62 -6.79 -8.89 2.13
N TYR A 63 -6.81 -8.16 1.01
CA TYR A 63 -5.67 -7.31 0.64
C TYR A 63 -5.40 -6.24 1.71
N LEU A 64 -6.41 -5.54 2.22
CA LEU A 64 -6.22 -4.54 3.28
C LEU A 64 -5.72 -5.13 4.60
N LEU A 65 -6.25 -6.27 5.02
CA LEU A 65 -5.81 -6.93 6.26
C LEU A 65 -4.34 -7.37 6.16
N THR A 66 -3.96 -7.94 5.02
CA THR A 66 -2.55 -8.28 4.77
C THR A 66 -1.69 -7.02 4.71
N ALA A 67 -2.18 -5.94 4.09
CA ALA A 67 -1.47 -4.65 4.04
C ALA A 67 -1.15 -4.12 5.44
N PHE A 68 -2.18 -4.06 6.28
CA PHE A 68 -2.08 -3.57 7.64
C PHE A 68 -1.10 -4.40 8.46
N ASN A 69 -1.18 -5.73 8.33
CA ASN A 69 -0.26 -6.64 9.01
C ASN A 69 1.20 -6.38 8.59
N PHE A 70 1.47 -6.30 7.27
CA PHE A 70 2.83 -6.07 6.76
C PHE A 70 3.38 -4.68 7.09
N ALA A 71 2.51 -3.66 7.19
CA ALA A 71 2.90 -2.33 7.64
C ALA A 71 3.42 -2.33 9.09
N MET A 72 2.97 -3.27 9.93
CA MET A 72 3.29 -3.33 11.36
C MET A 72 4.40 -4.33 11.74
N THR A 73 4.75 -5.31 10.90
CA THR A 73 5.44 -6.52 11.39
C THR A 73 6.95 -6.42 11.66
N ARG A 74 7.68 -5.39 11.18
CA ARG A 74 9.16 -5.39 11.31
C ARG A 74 9.75 -4.14 11.95
N GLN A 75 9.77 -4.15 13.28
CA GLN A 75 10.41 -3.13 14.14
C GLN A 75 11.84 -2.79 13.71
N ALA A 76 12.68 -3.79 13.40
CA ALA A 76 14.07 -3.54 12.97
C ALA A 76 14.19 -2.69 11.69
N LEU A 77 13.33 -2.91 10.69
CA LEU A 77 13.34 -2.11 9.45
C LEU A 77 12.79 -0.71 9.67
N ILE A 78 11.78 -0.62 10.54
CA ILE A 78 11.15 0.63 10.97
C ILE A 78 12.16 1.50 11.73
N GLU A 79 12.97 0.92 12.61
CA GLU A 79 14.02 1.61 13.38
C GLU A 79 15.15 2.13 12.48
N VAL A 80 15.65 1.30 11.55
CA VAL A 80 16.65 1.73 10.56
C VAL A 80 16.11 2.88 9.70
N THR A 81 14.85 2.80 9.30
CA THR A 81 14.21 3.87 8.51
C THR A 81 14.01 5.13 9.36
N ALA A 82 13.61 4.99 10.63
CA ALA A 82 13.44 6.09 11.57
C ALA A 82 14.76 6.83 11.85
N THR A 83 15.86 6.11 12.05
CA THR A 83 17.19 6.71 12.24
C THR A 83 17.66 7.47 11.01
N ARG A 84 17.43 6.94 9.80
CA ARG A 84 17.70 7.64 8.53
C ARG A 84 16.87 8.90 8.39
N ILE A 85 15.56 8.83 8.64
CA ILE A 85 14.66 10.00 8.62
C ILE A 85 15.14 11.07 9.60
N ARG A 86 15.54 10.70 10.83
CA ARG A 86 16.12 11.64 11.79
C ARG A 86 17.39 12.30 11.27
N HIS A 87 18.30 11.51 10.71
CA HIS A 87 19.58 12.01 10.21
C HIS A 87 19.38 13.02 9.06
N VAL A 88 18.54 12.67 8.07
CA VAL A 88 18.23 13.54 6.93
C VAL A 88 17.41 14.76 7.35
N SER A 89 16.49 14.62 8.31
CA SER A 89 15.71 15.78 8.78
C SER A 89 16.59 16.82 9.49
N ARG A 90 17.63 16.36 10.22
CA ARG A 90 18.63 17.25 10.83
C ARG A 90 19.50 17.97 9.79
N SER A 91 19.78 17.34 8.65
CA SER A 91 20.52 18.00 7.57
C SER A 91 19.66 18.96 6.75
N ILE A 92 18.36 18.71 6.62
CA ILE A 92 17.41 19.59 5.90
C ILE A 92 17.03 20.81 6.74
N SER A 93 16.80 20.65 8.04
CA SER A 93 16.47 21.76 8.93
C SER A 93 17.23 21.63 10.25
N LEU A 94 18.22 22.51 10.42
CA LEU A 94 18.95 22.67 11.67
C LEU A 94 18.07 23.27 12.78
N ILE A 95 17.09 24.10 12.41
CA ILE A 95 16.29 24.90 13.36
C ILE A 95 15.06 24.13 13.85
N ALA A 96 14.39 23.34 12.99
CA ALA A 96 13.14 22.66 13.34
C ALA A 96 13.01 21.24 12.74
N PRO A 97 13.98 20.33 13.00
CA PRO A 97 13.96 18.98 12.43
C PRO A 97 12.72 18.17 12.84
N ARG A 98 12.18 18.42 14.04
CA ARG A 98 10.94 17.76 14.51
C ARG A 98 9.71 18.15 13.68
N GLN A 99 9.62 19.40 13.22
CA GLN A 99 8.47 19.85 12.43
C GLN A 99 8.48 19.22 11.03
N VAL A 100 9.65 19.05 10.43
CA VAL A 100 9.82 18.34 9.15
C VAL A 100 9.34 16.89 9.26
N ILE A 101 9.76 16.17 10.30
CA ILE A 101 9.33 14.78 10.52
C ILE A 101 7.82 14.71 10.80
N LYS A 102 7.25 15.68 11.53
CA LYS A 102 5.81 15.76 11.80
C LYS A 102 5.00 15.94 10.51
N ASN A 103 5.41 16.88 9.64
CA ASN A 103 4.75 17.09 8.36
C ASN A 103 4.85 15.86 7.46
N LEU A 104 6.03 15.22 7.40
CA LEU A 104 6.24 13.98 6.66
C LEU A 104 5.30 12.87 7.14
N ARG A 105 5.18 12.67 8.46
CA ARG A 105 4.25 11.70 9.04
C ARG A 105 2.81 11.98 8.61
N VAL A 106 2.36 13.23 8.69
CA VAL A 106 0.98 13.61 8.32
C VAL A 106 0.71 13.27 6.85
N VAL A 107 1.62 13.63 5.94
CA VAL A 107 1.48 13.34 4.50
C VAL A 107 1.44 11.84 4.24
N LEU A 108 2.31 11.05 4.89
CA LEU A 108 2.33 9.60 4.74
C LEU A 108 1.06 8.94 5.32
N CYS A 109 0.53 9.43 6.44
CA CYS A 109 -0.74 8.97 6.99
C CYS A 109 -1.91 9.27 6.04
N LEU A 110 -1.97 10.49 5.49
CA LEU A 110 -2.99 10.86 4.51
C LEU A 110 -2.91 9.98 3.28
N ALA A 111 -1.71 9.78 2.73
CA ALA A 111 -1.49 8.87 1.61
C ALA A 111 -1.95 7.44 1.93
N THR A 112 -1.64 6.92 3.13
CA THR A 112 -2.07 5.59 3.58
C THR A 112 -3.60 5.47 3.60
N ILE A 113 -4.28 6.47 4.18
CA ILE A 113 -5.75 6.49 4.26
C ILE A 113 -6.37 6.58 2.86
N SER A 114 -5.85 7.47 2.01
CA SER A 114 -6.32 7.59 0.61
C SER A 114 -6.17 6.27 -0.14
N GLN A 115 -5.03 5.59 -0.01
CA GLN A 115 -4.81 4.29 -0.63
C GLN A 115 -5.75 3.20 -0.06
N ALA A 116 -6.04 3.24 1.24
CA ALA A 116 -6.97 2.30 1.87
C ALA A 116 -8.40 2.49 1.33
N ILE A 117 -8.84 3.75 1.20
CA ILE A 117 -10.13 4.10 0.58
C ILE A 117 -10.16 3.60 -0.88
N LEU A 118 -9.12 3.90 -1.66
CA LEU A 118 -9.04 3.48 -3.07
C LEU A 118 -8.97 1.95 -3.25
N THR A 119 -8.61 1.20 -2.21
CA THR A 119 -8.66 -0.27 -2.22
C THR A 119 -10.09 -0.79 -2.10
N LEU A 120 -10.95 -0.09 -1.37
CA LEU A 120 -12.35 -0.46 -1.16
C LEU A 120 -13.29 0.08 -2.24
N VAL A 121 -12.90 1.19 -2.87
CA VAL A 121 -13.70 1.84 -3.92
C VAL A 121 -13.48 1.11 -5.26
N PRO A 122 -14.54 0.89 -6.05
CA PRO A 122 -14.42 0.30 -7.38
C PRO A 122 -13.49 1.12 -8.30
N VAL A 123 -12.89 0.44 -9.27
CA VAL A 123 -11.95 1.06 -10.22
C VAL A 123 -12.56 2.32 -10.85
N PRO A 124 -11.84 3.46 -10.86
CA PRO A 124 -12.33 4.69 -11.47
C PRO A 124 -12.75 4.45 -12.93
N ALA A 125 -13.88 5.03 -13.34
CA ALA A 125 -14.47 4.78 -14.66
C ALA A 125 -13.50 5.04 -15.80
N ALA A 126 -12.69 6.10 -15.72
CA ALA A 126 -11.67 6.41 -16.73
C ALA A 126 -10.62 5.29 -16.89
N VAL A 127 -10.18 4.69 -15.77
CA VAL A 127 -9.22 3.57 -15.77
C VAL A 127 -9.90 2.30 -16.31
N MET A 128 -11.17 2.09 -15.95
CA MET A 128 -11.95 0.95 -16.43
C MET A 128 -12.18 1.01 -17.94
N VAL A 129 -12.58 2.17 -18.47
CA VAL A 129 -12.77 2.37 -19.92
C VAL A 129 -11.47 2.07 -20.67
N THR A 130 -10.34 2.62 -20.20
CA THR A 130 -9.03 2.39 -20.82
C THR A 130 -8.63 0.90 -20.80
N SER A 131 -8.86 0.21 -19.69
CA SER A 131 -8.52 -1.21 -19.58
C SER A 131 -9.45 -2.13 -20.38
N VAL A 132 -10.72 -1.76 -20.57
CA VAL A 132 -11.63 -2.44 -21.51
C VAL A 132 -11.14 -2.27 -22.95
N TYR A 133 -10.75 -1.05 -23.36
CA TYR A 133 -10.17 -0.81 -24.68
C TYR A 133 -8.90 -1.64 -24.94
N LEU A 134 -8.11 -1.90 -23.90
CA LEU A 134 -6.90 -2.71 -23.98
C LEU A 134 -7.16 -4.23 -23.81
N GLY A 135 -8.42 -4.66 -23.61
CA GLY A 135 -8.78 -6.07 -23.43
C GLY A 135 -8.49 -6.66 -22.04
N PHE A 136 -8.12 -5.84 -21.06
CA PHE A 136 -7.71 -6.28 -19.70
C PHE A 136 -8.73 -5.92 -18.61
N GLY A 137 -10.00 -5.68 -18.96
CA GLY A 137 -10.99 -5.15 -18.02
C GLY A 137 -11.15 -5.98 -16.73
N ALA A 138 -11.30 -7.30 -16.87
CA ALA A 138 -11.42 -8.22 -15.74
C ALA A 138 -10.15 -8.28 -14.88
N THR A 139 -8.97 -8.21 -15.50
CA THR A 139 -7.68 -8.21 -14.80
C THR A 139 -7.51 -6.93 -13.99
N PHE A 140 -7.87 -5.76 -14.55
CA PHE A 140 -7.77 -4.48 -13.88
C PHE A 140 -8.68 -4.37 -12.66
N ALA A 141 -9.84 -5.02 -12.67
CA ALA A 141 -10.74 -5.09 -11.53
C ALA A 141 -10.10 -5.73 -10.29
N VAL A 142 -9.13 -6.64 -10.47
CA VAL A 142 -8.36 -7.30 -9.40
C VAL A 142 -7.05 -6.56 -9.10
N VAL A 143 -6.35 -6.13 -10.15
CA VAL A 143 -5.04 -5.45 -10.03
C VAL A 143 -5.18 -4.09 -9.32
N TRP A 144 -6.27 -3.37 -9.54
CA TRP A 144 -6.48 -2.06 -8.91
C TRP A 144 -6.49 -2.12 -7.37
N PRO A 145 -7.40 -2.88 -6.71
CA PRO A 145 -7.39 -2.96 -5.26
C PRO A 145 -6.09 -3.56 -4.72
N ALA A 146 -5.47 -4.51 -5.43
CA ALA A 146 -4.14 -5.02 -5.08
C ALA A 146 -3.08 -3.90 -5.06
N LEU A 147 -3.02 -3.07 -6.11
CA LEU A 147 -2.06 -1.98 -6.22
C LEU A 147 -2.26 -0.91 -5.14
N MET A 148 -3.50 -0.52 -4.89
CA MET A 148 -3.83 0.46 -3.85
C MET A 148 -3.44 -0.09 -2.47
N SER A 149 -3.69 -1.38 -2.24
CA SER A 149 -3.30 -2.06 -1.01
C SER A 149 -1.78 -2.11 -0.80
N ILE A 150 -0.99 -2.29 -1.87
CA ILE A 150 0.48 -2.16 -1.83
C ILE A 150 0.89 -0.76 -1.40
N GLY A 151 0.18 0.26 -1.89
CA GLY A 151 0.31 1.64 -1.45
C GLY A 151 0.10 1.81 0.06
N VAL A 152 -0.95 1.20 0.61
CA VAL A 152 -1.24 1.22 2.07
C VAL A 152 -0.04 0.72 2.87
N THR A 153 0.55 -0.40 2.48
CA THR A 153 1.71 -0.95 3.20
C THR A 153 2.93 -0.09 3.06
N TYR A 154 3.21 0.40 1.84
CA TYR A 154 4.36 1.26 1.58
C TYR A 154 4.29 2.54 2.43
N PHE A 155 3.18 3.27 2.35
CA PHE A 155 3.02 4.52 3.07
C PHE A 155 2.83 4.29 4.58
N GLY A 156 2.13 3.23 4.97
CA GLY A 156 1.87 2.90 6.37
C GLY A 156 3.15 2.54 7.13
N ALA A 157 4.00 1.69 6.57
CA ALA A 157 5.28 1.34 7.18
C ALA A 157 6.21 2.57 7.32
N ASN A 158 6.21 3.46 6.32
CA ASN A 158 6.98 4.70 6.36
C ASN A 158 6.40 5.72 7.34
N ALA A 159 5.07 5.80 7.47
CA ALA A 159 4.40 6.65 8.45
C ALA A 159 4.73 6.19 9.88
N LEU A 160 4.78 4.88 10.11
CA LEU A 160 5.18 4.29 11.37
C LEU A 160 6.67 4.61 11.67
N ALA A 161 7.56 4.44 10.68
CA ALA A 161 8.96 4.83 10.83
C ALA A 161 9.14 6.33 11.13
N ALA A 162 8.37 7.21 10.50
CA ALA A 162 8.36 8.63 10.81
C ALA A 162 7.82 8.92 12.22
N HIS A 163 6.84 8.14 12.70
CA HIS A 163 6.37 8.23 14.08
C HIS A 163 7.45 7.81 15.09
N HIS A 164 8.12 6.67 14.85
CA HIS A 164 9.27 6.26 15.64
C HIS A 164 10.41 7.28 15.56
N ALA A 165 10.58 8.00 14.45
CA ALA A 165 11.55 9.08 14.36
C ALA A 165 11.21 10.28 15.27
N LEU A 166 9.94 10.54 15.58
CA LEU A 166 9.49 11.62 16.46
C LEU A 166 9.59 11.28 17.95
N VAL A 167 9.35 10.01 18.31
CA VAL A 167 9.39 9.52 19.68
C VAL A 167 10.72 8.79 19.87
N PRO A 168 11.76 9.40 20.49
CA PRO A 168 12.96 8.67 20.90
C PRO A 168 12.52 7.48 21.75
N GLY A 169 13.05 6.30 21.44
CA GLY A 169 12.69 5.06 22.14
C GLY A 169 12.79 5.25 23.66
N ARG A 170 11.81 4.65 24.34
CA ARG A 170 12.02 4.10 25.68
C ARG A 170 13.15 3.08 25.62
#